data_AF-A0A2U1YT85-F1
#
_entry.id   AF-A0A2U1YT85-F1
#
_cell.length_a   1.000
_cell.length_b   1.000
_cell.length_c   1.000
_cell.angle_alpha   90.00
_cell.angle_beta   90.00
_cell.angle_gamma   90.00
#
_symmetry.space_group_name_H-M   'P 1'
#
loop_
_entity.id
_entity.type
_entity.pdbx_description
1 polymer ?
#
loop_
_entity_poly.entity_id
_entity_poly.type
_entity_poly.pdbx_seq_one_letter_code
_entity_poly.pdbx_strand_id
1 'polypeptide(L)'
;MTETTTTTISDDMCRAAIEAGKPDRIQGFTYEINGQVTHVVRDLTKPVGDSAHKLWVGSSHPEMMERCAIERMRLQLAAALAAPSPAPAAPSAAQPVAWMCEDLILPDDKPLFTQVREHAERRAEAMHEGKPAWRVTPLYAAAPGAQPAQDGAPPLEFGYTNWRGEYARRRVQPIRTFFGSTEWHPDPQWLMEATDLDKGEVRAFAVKDMVFGAQPAQDTTETAECRRILEEMTALFEMDDEAQQPGTDSYTVLKQAQDFLRSGEGR
;
A
#
# COMPACT_ATOMS: atom_id res chain seq x y z
N MET A 1 -1.86 10.21 37.40
CA MET A 1 -2.74 9.93 36.25
C MET A 1 -2.22 10.80 35.12
N THR A 2 -1.60 10.20 34.10
CA THR A 2 -1.07 10.90 32.93
C THR A 2 -2.20 11.05 31.92
N GLU A 3 -2.72 12.26 31.76
CA GLU A 3 -3.65 12.59 30.66
C GLU A 3 -2.89 12.48 29.33
N THR A 4 -3.24 11.47 28.54
CA THR A 4 -2.71 11.35 27.18
C THR A 4 -3.56 12.23 26.29
N THR A 5 -3.06 13.41 25.94
CA THR A 5 -3.73 14.33 25.02
C THR A 5 -3.67 13.74 23.61
N THR A 6 -4.68 12.98 23.22
CA THR A 6 -4.84 12.53 21.84
C THR A 6 -5.37 13.71 21.03
N THR A 7 -4.54 14.27 20.14
CA THR A 7 -4.96 15.33 19.22
C THR A 7 -5.95 14.74 18.22
N THR A 8 -7.24 14.96 18.47
CA THR A 8 -8.31 14.60 17.52
C THR A 8 -8.19 15.50 16.29
N ILE A 9 -7.75 14.94 15.16
CA ILE A 9 -7.81 15.62 13.87
C ILE A 9 -9.28 15.77 13.50
N SER A 10 -9.78 17.01 13.37
CA SER A 10 -11.18 17.26 12.99
C SER A 10 -11.41 17.03 11.50
N ASP A 11 -12.64 16.69 11.12
CA ASP A 11 -13.04 16.51 9.71
C ASP A 11 -12.78 17.79 8.87
N ASP A 12 -12.86 18.97 9.49
CA ASP A 12 -12.55 20.26 8.84
C ASP A 12 -11.05 20.42 8.53
N MET A 13 -10.17 19.93 9.41
CA MET A 13 -8.73 19.92 9.16
C MET A 13 -8.34 18.99 8.01
N CYS A 14 -9.00 17.83 7.92
CA CYS A 14 -8.83 16.88 6.82
C CYS A 14 -9.30 17.48 5.48
N ARG A 15 -10.46 18.16 5.48
CA ARG A 15 -10.98 18.81 4.27
C ARG A 15 -10.08 19.96 3.80
N ALA A 16 -9.64 20.81 4.72
CA ALA A 16 -8.72 21.92 4.41
C ALA A 16 -7.39 21.41 3.83
N ALA A 17 -6.89 20.26 4.30
CA ALA A 17 -5.71 19.61 3.74
C ALA A 17 -5.90 19.16 2.29
N ILE A 18 -7.06 18.59 1.95
CA ILE A 18 -7.40 18.16 0.59
C ILE A 18 -7.59 19.35 -0.35
N GLU A 19 -8.31 20.38 0.11
CA GLU A 19 -8.50 21.64 -0.63
C GLU A 19 -7.16 22.36 -0.87
N ALA A 20 -6.21 22.23 0.05
CA ALA A 20 -4.84 22.70 -0.10
C ALA A 20 -3.97 21.82 -1.03
N GLY A 21 -4.56 20.85 -1.74
CA GLY A 21 -3.89 20.02 -2.73
C GLY A 21 -3.11 18.85 -2.15
N LYS A 22 -3.33 18.45 -0.89
CA LYS A 22 -2.74 17.20 -0.37
C LYS A 22 -3.48 16.00 -0.98
N PRO A 23 -2.76 15.04 -1.59
CA PRO A 23 -3.36 14.01 -2.46
C PRO A 23 -4.06 12.87 -1.71
N ASP A 24 -3.93 12.79 -0.39
CA ASP A 24 -4.40 11.65 0.38
C ASP A 24 -5.92 11.72 0.66
N ARG A 25 -6.67 11.24 -0.34
CA ARG A 25 -8.14 11.08 -0.31
C ARG A 25 -8.62 10.01 0.67
N ILE A 26 -7.75 9.07 1.04
CA ILE A 26 -8.04 7.96 1.95
C ILE A 26 -7.26 8.14 3.25
N GLN A 27 -7.98 8.18 4.36
CA GLN A 27 -7.39 8.32 5.69
C GLN A 27 -7.93 7.29 6.66
N GLY A 28 -7.02 6.70 7.43
CA GLY A 28 -7.30 5.83 8.56
C GLY A 28 -7.45 6.65 9.84
N PHE A 29 -8.47 6.35 10.62
CA PHE A 29 -8.76 6.95 11.92
C PHE A 29 -8.80 5.86 12.98
N THR A 30 -8.29 6.17 14.16
CA THR A 30 -8.40 5.29 15.33
C THR A 30 -9.19 6.03 16.40
N TYR A 31 -10.23 5.37 16.92
CA TYR A 31 -11.07 5.87 17.99
C TYR A 31 -11.03 4.89 19.14
N GLU A 32 -11.01 5.39 20.38
CA GLU A 32 -11.27 4.57 21.56
C GLU A 32 -12.62 4.98 22.15
N ILE A 33 -13.54 4.02 22.24
CA ILE A 33 -14.88 4.24 22.80
C ILE A 33 -15.10 3.18 23.88
N ASN A 34 -15.27 3.61 25.13
CA ASN A 34 -15.47 2.72 26.27
C ASN A 34 -14.37 1.64 26.43
N GLY A 35 -13.11 2.00 26.18
CA GLY A 35 -11.98 1.06 26.25
C GLY A 35 -11.86 0.11 25.06
N GLN A 36 -12.73 0.23 24.05
CA GLN A 36 -12.63 -0.52 22.81
C GLN A 36 -12.03 0.36 21.71
N VAL A 37 -10.89 -0.08 21.16
CA VAL A 37 -10.25 0.57 20.01
C VAL A 37 -10.95 0.14 18.72
N THR A 38 -11.34 1.12 17.92
CA THR A 38 -11.97 0.94 16.62
C THR A 38 -11.22 1.75 15.58
N HIS A 39 -10.82 1.09 14.50
CA HIS A 39 -10.18 1.69 13.35
C HIS A 39 -11.19 1.88 12.22
N VAL A 40 -11.12 3.00 11.50
CA VAL A 40 -12.03 3.35 10.42
C VAL A 40 -11.23 3.87 9.24
N VAL A 41 -11.49 3.37 8.04
CA VAL A 41 -10.95 3.95 6.80
C VAL A 41 -12.06 4.74 6.11
N ARG A 42 -11.78 6.00 5.77
CA ARG A 42 -12.74 6.89 5.11
C ARG A 42 -12.25 7.37 3.76
N ASP A 43 -13.20 7.55 2.84
CA ASP A 43 -13.01 8.35 1.62
C ASP A 43 -13.41 9.79 1.92
N LEU A 44 -12.42 10.66 2.00
CA LEU A 44 -12.60 12.07 2.33
C LEU A 44 -13.18 12.89 1.17
N THR A 45 -13.33 12.31 -0.02
CA THR A 45 -14.03 12.96 -1.14
C THR A 45 -15.55 12.88 -1.02
N LYS A 46 -16.05 12.03 -0.12
CA LYS A 46 -17.49 11.86 0.14
C LYS A 46 -17.94 12.74 1.30
N PRO A 47 -19.15 13.34 1.24
CA PRO A 47 -19.64 14.16 2.32
C PRO A 47 -19.88 13.33 3.59
N VAL A 48 -19.51 13.90 4.75
CA VAL A 48 -19.78 13.29 6.05
C VAL A 48 -21.29 13.11 6.21
N GLY A 49 -21.73 11.88 6.49
CA GLY A 49 -23.15 11.52 6.59
C GLY A 49 -23.67 10.68 5.42
N ASP A 50 -22.99 10.67 4.28
CA ASP A 50 -23.24 9.68 3.23
C ASP A 50 -22.64 8.35 3.67
N SER A 51 -23.45 7.29 3.82
CA SER A 51 -22.93 5.95 4.17
C SER A 51 -21.71 5.49 3.36
N ALA A 52 -21.53 6.00 2.14
CA ALA A 52 -20.38 5.73 1.28
C ALA A 52 -19.04 6.35 1.73
N HIS A 53 -19.01 7.29 2.70
CA HIS A 53 -17.77 7.88 3.22
C HIS A 53 -16.97 6.90 4.08
N LYS A 54 -17.61 5.84 4.59
CA LYS A 54 -16.99 4.83 5.46
C LYS A 54 -16.67 3.59 4.63
N LEU A 55 -15.39 3.44 4.25
CA LEU A 55 -14.94 2.32 3.43
C LEU A 55 -14.76 1.04 4.24
N TRP A 56 -14.28 1.16 5.48
CA TRP A 56 -14.01 0.01 6.33
C TRP A 56 -14.03 0.37 7.83
N VAL A 57 -14.34 -0.62 8.67
CA VAL A 57 -14.26 -0.55 10.14
C VAL A 57 -13.74 -1.88 10.68
N GLY A 58 -12.81 -1.83 11.63
CA GLY A 58 -12.35 -3.03 12.34
C GLY A 58 -11.55 -2.71 13.59
N SER A 59 -10.98 -3.73 14.23
CA SER A 59 -10.29 -3.64 15.53
C SER A 59 -8.77 -3.76 15.45
N SER A 60 -8.21 -3.92 14.24
CA SER A 60 -6.78 -4.10 14.01
C SER A 60 -6.17 -2.89 13.28
N HIS A 61 -5.16 -2.26 13.90
CA HIS A 61 -4.41 -1.16 13.29
C HIS A 61 -3.63 -1.61 12.04
N PRO A 62 -2.93 -2.77 12.03
CA PRO A 62 -2.33 -3.31 10.81
C PRO A 62 -3.34 -3.49 9.67
N GLU A 63 -4.53 -4.03 9.97
CA GLU A 63 -5.58 -4.21 8.96
C GLU A 63 -6.09 -2.86 8.43
N MET A 64 -6.21 -1.84 9.29
CA MET A 64 -6.55 -0.48 8.84
C MET A 64 -5.53 0.08 7.85
N MET A 65 -4.24 -0.03 8.16
CA MET A 65 -3.16 0.46 7.27
C MET A 65 -3.16 -0.28 5.93
N GLU A 66 -3.37 -1.59 5.96
CA GLU A 66 -3.53 -2.43 4.78
C GLU A 66 -4.73 -1.97 3.92
N ARG A 67 -5.89 -1.74 4.55
CA ARG A 67 -7.09 -1.24 3.87
C ARG A 67 -6.87 0.14 3.26
N CYS A 68 -6.15 1.04 3.95
CA CYS A 68 -5.76 2.33 3.37
C CYS A 68 -4.90 2.16 2.11
N ALA A 69 -3.92 1.26 2.13
CA ALA A 69 -3.05 1.01 0.97
C ALA A 69 -3.83 0.45 -0.22
N ILE A 70 -4.71 -0.53 0.01
CA ILE A 70 -5.57 -1.13 -1.03
C ILE A 70 -6.45 -0.07 -1.68
N GLU A 71 -7.14 0.76 -0.89
CA GLU A 71 -8.06 1.77 -1.43
C GLU A 71 -7.31 2.91 -2.14
N ARG A 72 -6.12 3.29 -1.68
CA ARG A 72 -5.24 4.22 -2.43
C ARG A 72 -4.84 3.65 -3.78
N MET A 73 -4.39 2.41 -3.82
CA MET A 73 -4.02 1.73 -5.07
C MET A 73 -5.21 1.65 -6.02
N ARG A 74 -6.41 1.32 -5.51
CA ARG A 74 -7.64 1.28 -6.30
C ARG A 74 -7.97 2.64 -6.91
N LEU A 75 -7.88 3.73 -6.14
CA LEU A 75 -8.13 5.08 -6.65
C LEU A 75 -7.09 5.53 -7.67
N GLN A 76 -5.82 5.18 -7.48
CA GLN A 76 -4.76 5.46 -8.45
C GLN A 76 -4.99 4.71 -9.75
N LEU A 77 -5.34 3.42 -9.67
CA LEU A 77 -5.67 2.61 -10.85
C LEU A 77 -6.89 3.17 -11.57
N ALA A 78 -7.96 3.52 -10.84
CA ALA A 78 -9.14 4.14 -11.42
C ALA A 78 -8.82 5.48 -12.09
N ALA A 79 -7.97 6.31 -11.48
CA ALA A 79 -7.52 7.57 -12.06
C ALA A 79 -6.67 7.35 -13.33
N ALA A 80 -5.79 6.35 -13.33
CA ALA A 80 -4.99 6.00 -14.51
C ALA A 80 -5.86 5.49 -15.66
N LEU A 81 -6.91 4.72 -15.37
CA LEU A 81 -7.88 4.24 -16.36
C LEU A 81 -8.83 5.34 -16.87
N ALA A 82 -9.15 6.34 -16.03
CA ALA A 82 -10.00 7.46 -16.40
C ALA A 82 -9.23 8.60 -17.09
N ALA A 83 -7.90 8.62 -16.99
CA ALA A 83 -7.07 9.60 -17.68
C ALA A 83 -7.33 9.46 -19.20
N PRO A 84 -7.67 10.55 -19.90
CA PRO A 84 -7.87 10.47 -21.34
C PRO A 84 -6.59 9.92 -21.95
N SER A 85 -6.71 8.82 -22.70
CA SER A 85 -5.60 8.29 -23.49
C SER A 85 -4.95 9.47 -24.20
N PRO A 86 -3.62 9.66 -24.11
CA PRO A 86 -2.96 10.76 -24.79
C PRO A 86 -3.44 10.72 -26.24
N ALA A 87 -4.00 11.85 -26.70
CA ALA A 87 -4.55 11.95 -28.04
C ALA A 87 -3.49 11.37 -28.99
N PRO A 88 -3.84 10.38 -29.83
CA PRO A 88 -2.87 9.80 -30.74
C PRO A 88 -2.24 10.96 -31.50
N ALA A 89 -0.90 11.05 -31.46
CA ALA A 89 -0.18 12.04 -32.25
C ALA A 89 -0.75 11.99 -33.67
N ALA A 90 -1.19 13.16 -34.17
CA ALA A 90 -2.06 13.25 -35.33
C ALA A 90 -1.64 12.27 -36.44
N PRO A 91 -2.50 11.32 -36.83
CA PRO A 91 -2.16 10.37 -37.88
C PRO A 91 -1.96 11.13 -39.19
N SER A 92 -0.81 10.91 -39.82
CA SER A 92 -0.64 11.20 -41.24
C SER A 92 -1.69 10.41 -42.01
N ALA A 93 -2.41 11.09 -42.91
CA ALA A 93 -3.66 10.64 -43.50
C ALA A 93 -3.60 9.27 -44.19
N ALA A 94 -4.44 8.31 -43.74
CA ALA A 94 -5.11 7.33 -44.61
C ALA A 94 -6.16 6.46 -43.87
N GLN A 95 -7.42 6.70 -44.28
CA GLN A 95 -8.63 5.83 -44.38
C GLN A 95 -9.38 5.25 -43.14
N PRO A 96 -10.73 5.21 -43.20
CA PRO A 96 -11.59 4.70 -42.13
C PRO A 96 -11.93 3.21 -42.32
N VAL A 97 -11.90 2.45 -41.22
CA VAL A 97 -12.59 1.16 -41.13
C VAL A 97 -13.65 1.30 -40.04
N ALA A 98 -14.91 1.27 -40.45
CA ALA A 98 -16.07 1.26 -39.58
C ALA A 98 -16.32 -0.18 -39.14
N TRP A 99 -16.36 -0.50 -37.84
CA TRP A 99 -17.03 -1.69 -37.28
C TRP A 99 -17.90 -1.30 -36.08
N MET A 100 -19.08 -1.94 -36.02
CA MET A 100 -20.19 -1.74 -35.09
C MET A 100 -19.93 -2.44 -33.75
N CYS A 101 -20.39 -1.82 -32.66
CA CYS A 101 -20.57 -2.46 -31.37
C CYS A 101 -21.90 -3.23 -31.38
N GLU A 102 -21.88 -4.52 -31.03
CA GLU A 102 -23.04 -5.21 -30.46
C GLU A 102 -22.61 -6.45 -29.68
N ASP A 103 -23.28 -6.65 -28.55
CA ASP A 103 -23.42 -7.86 -27.72
C ASP A 103 -22.32 -8.27 -26.72
N LEU A 104 -22.57 -7.94 -25.44
CA LEU A 104 -22.18 -8.79 -24.32
C LEU A 104 -23.34 -8.88 -23.30
N ILE A 105 -24.14 -9.94 -23.41
CA ILE A 105 -25.17 -10.33 -22.45
C ILE A 105 -24.48 -11.21 -21.38
N LEU A 106 -24.52 -10.77 -20.12
CA LEU A 106 -24.13 -11.62 -18.97
C LEU A 106 -25.31 -12.53 -18.59
N PRO A 107 -25.08 -13.81 -18.26
CA PRO A 107 -26.13 -14.67 -17.74
C PRO A 107 -26.38 -14.32 -16.26
N ASP A 108 -27.66 -14.21 -15.92
CA ASP A 108 -28.26 -13.96 -14.60
C ASP A 108 -28.36 -12.49 -14.15
N ASP A 109 -29.61 -12.01 -14.09
CA ASP A 109 -30.08 -10.69 -13.61
C ASP A 109 -29.89 -10.44 -12.10
N LYS A 110 -28.89 -11.05 -11.46
CA LYS A 110 -28.61 -10.83 -10.03
C LYS A 110 -27.63 -9.67 -9.85
N PRO A 111 -27.96 -8.65 -9.03
CA PRO A 111 -27.03 -7.59 -8.66
C PRO A 111 -25.73 -8.17 -8.05
N LEU A 112 -24.58 -7.59 -8.43
CA LEU A 112 -23.24 -8.00 -7.97
C LEU A 112 -23.14 -8.20 -6.45
N PHE A 113 -23.83 -7.36 -5.68
CA PHE A 113 -23.85 -7.44 -4.22
C PHE A 113 -24.47 -8.74 -3.69
N THR A 114 -25.50 -9.25 -4.36
CA THR A 114 -26.15 -10.52 -4.02
C THR A 114 -25.20 -11.69 -4.24
N GLN A 115 -24.41 -11.66 -5.32
CA GLN A 115 -23.44 -12.70 -5.63
C GLN A 115 -22.29 -12.74 -4.61
N VAL A 116 -21.82 -11.57 -4.18
CA VAL A 116 -20.77 -11.45 -3.14
C VAL A 116 -21.27 -11.97 -1.78
N ARG A 117 -22.51 -11.65 -1.40
CA ARG A 117 -23.12 -12.14 -0.15
C ARG A 117 -23.29 -13.66 -0.16
N GLU A 118 -23.86 -14.22 -1.24
CA GLU A 118 -24.02 -15.67 -1.39
C GLU A 118 -22.69 -16.43 -1.40
N HIS A 119 -21.59 -15.79 -1.84
CA HIS A 119 -20.25 -16.37 -1.77
C HIS A 119 -19.69 -16.35 -0.34
N ALA A 120 -19.93 -15.28 0.42
CA ALA A 120 -19.53 -15.17 1.82
C ALA A 120 -20.27 -16.18 2.71
N GLU A 121 -21.57 -16.37 2.49
CA GLU A 121 -22.40 -17.34 3.22
C GLU A 121 -21.93 -18.78 2.99
N ARG A 122 -21.69 -19.17 1.73
CA ARG A 122 -21.12 -20.49 1.38
C ARG A 122 -19.75 -20.74 2.00
N ARG A 123 -18.96 -19.67 2.16
CA ARG A 123 -17.64 -19.73 2.80
C ARG A 123 -17.73 -19.92 4.31
N ALA A 124 -18.73 -19.32 4.96
CA ALA A 124 -19.01 -19.53 6.38
C ALA A 124 -19.50 -20.97 6.67
N GLU A 125 -20.35 -21.52 5.81
CA GLU A 125 -20.81 -22.92 5.89
C GLU A 125 -19.65 -23.90 5.72
N ALA A 126 -18.76 -23.67 4.72
CA ALA A 126 -17.60 -24.53 4.49
C ALA A 126 -16.61 -24.54 5.67
N MET A 127 -16.51 -23.45 6.44
CA MET A 127 -15.70 -23.41 7.67
C MET A 127 -16.33 -24.23 8.82
N HIS A 128 -17.66 -24.33 8.88
CA HIS A 128 -18.35 -25.08 9.93
C HIS A 128 -18.23 -26.60 9.74
N GLU A 129 -17.98 -27.06 8.52
CA GLU A 129 -17.88 -28.49 8.17
C GLU A 129 -16.46 -29.09 8.30
N GLY A 130 -15.47 -28.35 8.83
CA GLY A 130 -14.13 -28.90 9.08
C GLY A 130 -13.32 -29.30 7.84
N LYS A 131 -13.71 -28.82 6.65
CA LYS A 131 -12.95 -29.04 5.40
C LYS A 131 -11.77 -28.06 5.35
N PRO A 132 -10.51 -28.50 5.08
CA PRO A 132 -9.37 -27.59 5.00
C PRO A 132 -9.52 -26.66 3.79
N ALA A 133 -9.94 -25.42 4.05
CA ALA A 133 -10.20 -24.40 3.04
C ALA A 133 -8.94 -23.60 2.71
N TRP A 134 -7.93 -24.26 2.14
CA TRP A 134 -6.94 -23.56 1.32
C TRP A 134 -7.10 -24.02 -0.13
N ARG A 135 -8.20 -23.59 -0.76
CA ARG A 135 -8.13 -23.27 -2.19
C ARG A 135 -8.11 -21.76 -2.29
N VAL A 136 -7.05 -21.24 -2.89
CA VAL A 136 -6.98 -19.87 -3.35
C VAL A 136 -8.07 -19.71 -4.41
N THR A 137 -9.27 -19.31 -4.01
CA THR A 137 -10.23 -18.71 -4.92
C THR A 137 -9.83 -17.23 -4.98
N PRO A 138 -9.27 -16.75 -6.10
CA PRO A 138 -8.93 -15.35 -6.21
C PRO A 138 -10.23 -14.54 -6.01
N LEU A 139 -10.20 -13.54 -5.12
CA LEU A 139 -11.34 -12.64 -4.89
C LEU A 139 -11.74 -11.88 -6.18
N TYR A 140 -10.84 -11.90 -7.17
CA TYR A 140 -11.06 -11.58 -8.57
C TYR A 140 -10.43 -12.68 -9.41
N ALA A 141 -11.10 -13.83 -9.53
CA ALA A 141 -10.87 -14.67 -10.69
C ALA A 141 -11.39 -13.87 -11.88
N ALA A 142 -10.48 -13.20 -12.59
CA ALA A 142 -10.67 -12.91 -13.99
C ALA A 142 -11.36 -14.15 -14.60
N ALA A 143 -12.55 -13.96 -15.20
CA ALA A 143 -13.23 -15.05 -15.90
C ALA A 143 -12.19 -15.79 -16.76
N PRO A 144 -12.22 -17.13 -16.86
CA PRO A 144 -11.25 -17.84 -17.70
C PRO A 144 -11.35 -17.27 -19.13
N GLY A 145 -10.36 -16.46 -19.51
CA GLY A 145 -10.38 -15.65 -20.73
C GLY A 145 -10.33 -14.12 -20.56
N ALA A 146 -10.25 -13.55 -19.34
CA ALA A 146 -10.00 -12.12 -19.19
C ALA A 146 -8.60 -11.83 -19.72
N GLN A 147 -8.54 -11.08 -20.82
CA GLN A 147 -7.30 -10.68 -21.45
C GLN A 147 -6.44 -9.90 -20.43
N PRO A 148 -5.10 -10.06 -20.45
CA PRO A 148 -4.21 -9.19 -19.68
C PRO A 148 -4.56 -7.73 -19.95
N ALA A 149 -4.37 -6.88 -18.95
CA ALA A 149 -4.71 -5.45 -18.99
C ALA A 149 -4.42 -4.84 -20.36
N GLN A 150 -5.47 -4.26 -20.94
CA GLN A 150 -5.57 -3.76 -22.31
C GLN A 150 -4.30 -3.06 -22.80
N ASP A 151 -3.94 -3.34 -24.05
CA ASP A 151 -2.96 -2.58 -24.83
C ASP A 151 -3.32 -1.08 -24.77
N GLY A 152 -2.69 -0.33 -23.87
CA GLY A 152 -2.91 1.12 -23.73
C GLY A 152 -2.90 1.70 -22.33
N ALA A 153 -3.02 0.90 -21.26
CA ALA A 153 -2.82 1.44 -19.91
C ALA A 153 -1.35 1.87 -19.74
N PRO A 154 -1.08 3.10 -19.26
CA PRO A 154 0.29 3.56 -19.08
C PRO A 154 1.02 2.64 -18.09
N PRO A 155 2.32 2.35 -18.31
CA PRO A 155 3.11 1.55 -17.38
C PRO A 155 3.12 2.16 -15.98
N LEU A 156 3.08 1.31 -14.96
CA LEU A 156 3.21 1.72 -13.57
C LEU A 156 4.70 1.87 -13.21
N GLU A 157 5.07 2.99 -12.60
CA GLU A 157 6.42 3.26 -12.14
C GLU A 157 6.50 3.38 -10.61
N PHE A 158 7.44 2.66 -10.00
CA PHE A 158 7.69 2.70 -8.56
C PHE A 158 9.14 2.34 -8.22
N GLY A 159 9.59 2.73 -7.03
CA GLY A 159 10.79 2.20 -6.40
C GLY A 159 10.53 0.85 -5.74
N TYR A 160 11.47 -0.07 -5.84
CA TYR A 160 11.34 -1.41 -5.27
C TYR A 160 12.67 -1.89 -4.68
N THR A 161 12.64 -2.33 -3.42
CA THR A 161 13.77 -2.99 -2.76
C THR A 161 13.60 -4.49 -2.89
N ASN A 162 14.56 -5.17 -3.53
CA ASN A 162 14.50 -6.62 -3.67
C ASN A 162 14.91 -7.34 -2.37
N TRP A 163 14.78 -8.66 -2.34
CA TRP A 163 15.19 -9.48 -1.19
C TRP A 163 16.69 -9.42 -0.87
N ARG A 164 17.53 -8.93 -1.80
CA ARG A 164 18.96 -8.67 -1.58
C ARG A 164 19.23 -7.30 -0.94
N GLY A 165 18.19 -6.51 -0.68
CA GLY A 165 18.30 -5.15 -0.15
C GLY A 165 18.65 -4.09 -1.21
N GLU A 166 18.64 -4.44 -2.50
CA GLU A 166 18.96 -3.51 -3.57
C GLU A 166 17.70 -2.77 -4.03
N TYR A 167 17.75 -1.45 -3.95
CA TYR A 167 16.69 -0.58 -4.46
C TYR A 167 16.89 -0.29 -5.94
N ALA A 168 15.82 -0.40 -6.72
CA ALA A 168 15.79 0.04 -8.11
C ALA A 168 14.41 0.62 -8.45
N ARG A 169 14.36 1.56 -9.40
CA ARG A 169 13.10 1.90 -10.05
C ARG A 169 12.68 0.80 -11.00
N ARG A 170 11.37 0.54 -11.04
CA ARG A 170 10.73 -0.45 -11.89
C ARG A 170 9.65 0.22 -12.70
N ARG A 171 9.63 -0.09 -14.00
CA ARG A 171 8.54 0.22 -14.89
C ARG A 171 7.86 -1.09 -15.28
N VAL A 172 6.60 -1.27 -14.91
CA VAL A 172 5.92 -2.56 -15.05
C VAL A 172 4.53 -2.40 -15.66
N GLN A 173 4.06 -3.45 -16.34
CA GLN A 173 2.68 -3.59 -16.77
C GLN A 173 1.93 -4.52 -15.80
N PRO A 174 1.03 -4.01 -14.94
CA PRO A 174 0.28 -4.86 -14.00
C PRO A 174 -0.58 -5.90 -14.73
N ILE A 175 -0.53 -7.14 -14.25
CA ILE A 175 -1.38 -8.25 -14.71
C ILE A 175 -2.51 -8.47 -13.71
N ARG A 176 -2.18 -8.64 -12.43
CA ARG A 176 -3.16 -8.85 -11.35
C ARG A 176 -2.56 -8.56 -9.97
N THR A 177 -3.42 -8.30 -9.00
CA THR A 177 -3.06 -8.19 -7.58
C THR A 177 -3.75 -9.30 -6.79
N PHE A 178 -3.04 -9.95 -5.87
CA PHE A 178 -3.57 -11.05 -5.07
C PHE A 178 -2.90 -11.13 -3.69
N PHE A 179 -3.61 -11.70 -2.72
CA PHE A 179 -3.07 -12.01 -1.39
C PHE A 179 -2.59 -13.47 -1.38
N GLY A 180 -1.33 -13.70 -0.99
CA GLY A 180 -0.76 -15.05 -0.94
C GLY A 180 0.73 -15.04 -0.66
N SER A 181 1.38 -16.14 -0.99
CA SER A 181 2.84 -16.31 -0.91
C SER A 181 3.37 -16.90 -2.21
N THR A 182 4.66 -16.70 -2.45
CA THR A 182 5.40 -17.30 -3.57
C THR A 182 6.72 -17.85 -3.06
N GLU A 183 7.47 -18.55 -3.92
CA GLU A 183 8.83 -19.01 -3.60
C GLU A 183 9.76 -17.85 -3.18
N TRP A 184 9.55 -16.66 -3.74
CA TRP A 184 10.34 -15.45 -3.46
C TRP A 184 9.79 -14.59 -2.32
N HIS A 185 8.52 -14.81 -1.96
CA HIS A 185 7.78 -14.08 -0.91
C HIS A 185 7.06 -15.10 -0.02
N PRO A 186 7.78 -15.80 0.89
CA PRO A 186 7.22 -16.94 1.63
C PRO A 186 6.13 -16.51 2.62
N ASP A 187 6.23 -15.29 3.15
CA ASP A 187 5.24 -14.75 4.07
C ASP A 187 3.96 -14.32 3.31
N PRO A 188 2.76 -14.71 3.79
CA PRO A 188 1.49 -14.25 3.21
C PRO A 188 1.38 -12.73 3.20
N GLN A 189 1.23 -12.13 2.02
CA GLN A 189 1.15 -10.68 1.85
C GLN A 189 0.46 -10.33 0.52
N TRP A 190 0.19 -9.04 0.29
CA TRP A 190 -0.28 -8.56 -1.00
C TRP A 190 0.85 -8.55 -2.01
N LEU A 191 0.61 -9.21 -3.14
CA LEU A 191 1.52 -9.32 -4.26
C LEU A 191 0.86 -8.76 -5.52
N MET A 192 1.66 -8.11 -6.36
CA MET A 192 1.28 -7.71 -7.71
C MET A 192 2.10 -8.52 -8.71
N GLU A 193 1.42 -9.28 -9.55
CA GLU A 193 2.03 -9.90 -10.72
C GLU A 193 2.02 -8.87 -11.86
N ALA A 194 3.19 -8.60 -12.43
CA ALA A 194 3.35 -7.61 -13.48
C ALA A 194 4.49 -8.00 -14.43
N THR A 195 4.40 -7.59 -15.69
CA THR A 195 5.51 -7.68 -16.64
C THR A 195 6.49 -6.55 -16.36
N ASP A 196 7.71 -6.89 -15.93
CA ASP A 196 8.82 -5.96 -15.78
C ASP A 196 9.29 -5.52 -17.18
N LEU A 197 9.01 -4.27 -17.57
CA LEU A 197 9.29 -3.79 -18.92
C LEU A 197 10.78 -3.55 -19.18
N ASP A 198 11.59 -3.48 -18.13
CA ASP A 198 13.03 -3.30 -18.23
C ASP A 198 13.76 -4.64 -18.40
N LYS A 199 13.15 -5.73 -17.91
CA LYS A 199 13.68 -7.11 -18.01
C LYS A 199 12.94 -7.98 -19.02
N GLY A 200 11.72 -7.63 -19.40
CA GLY A 200 10.87 -8.44 -20.27
C GLY A 200 10.32 -9.71 -19.62
N GLU A 201 10.23 -9.73 -18.28
CA GLU A 201 9.86 -10.92 -17.50
C GLU A 201 8.64 -10.67 -16.63
N VAL A 202 7.78 -11.68 -16.46
CA VAL A 202 6.69 -11.63 -15.48
C VAL A 202 7.25 -11.87 -14.08
N ARG A 203 6.96 -10.95 -13.15
CA ARG A 203 7.46 -10.98 -11.78
C ARG A 203 6.35 -10.67 -10.77
N ALA A 204 6.50 -11.23 -9.57
CA ALA A 204 5.65 -10.90 -8.43
C ALA A 204 6.36 -9.90 -7.51
N PHE A 205 5.77 -8.73 -7.34
CA PHE A 205 6.27 -7.66 -6.49
C PHE A 205 5.45 -7.61 -5.21
N ALA A 206 6.12 -7.60 -4.06
CA ALA A 206 5.46 -7.38 -2.78
C ALA A 206 5.01 -5.92 -2.66
N VAL A 207 3.72 -5.69 -2.45
CA VAL A 207 3.14 -4.34 -2.42
C VAL A 207 3.72 -3.50 -1.28
N LYS A 208 4.06 -4.13 -0.15
CA LYS A 208 4.68 -3.46 1.00
C LYS A 208 6.06 -2.84 0.70
N ASP A 209 6.77 -3.36 -0.31
CA ASP A 209 8.12 -2.92 -0.68
C ASP A 209 8.11 -1.92 -1.85
N MET A 210 6.91 -1.50 -2.29
CA MET A 210 6.75 -0.50 -3.35
C MET A 210 6.76 0.91 -2.74
N VAL A 211 7.59 1.78 -3.32
CA VAL A 211 7.67 3.20 -2.95
C VAL A 211 7.22 4.05 -4.14
N PHE A 212 6.13 4.78 -3.97
CA PHE A 212 5.60 5.70 -4.97
C PHE A 212 6.08 7.13 -4.71
N GLY A 213 6.61 7.81 -5.72
CA GLY A 213 7.03 9.21 -5.63
C GLY A 213 8.53 9.45 -5.88
N ALA A 214 9.00 10.64 -5.50
CA ALA A 214 10.43 10.96 -5.54
C ALA A 214 11.18 9.99 -4.62
N GLN A 215 12.37 9.57 -5.05
CA GLN A 215 13.20 8.64 -4.28
C GLN A 215 13.36 9.22 -2.86
N PRO A 216 13.09 8.47 -1.78
CA PRO A 216 13.67 8.85 -0.50
C PRO A 216 15.17 8.85 -0.76
N ALA A 217 15.79 10.03 -0.69
CA ALA A 217 17.18 10.21 -1.07
C ALA A 217 17.99 9.05 -0.49
N GLN A 218 18.56 8.20 -1.37
CA GLN A 218 19.37 7.07 -0.92
C GLN A 218 20.49 7.66 -0.09
N ASP A 219 20.54 7.35 1.21
CA ASP A 219 21.50 7.85 2.19
C ASP A 219 22.07 9.21 1.76
N THR A 220 21.34 10.29 2.04
CA THR A 220 21.97 11.61 1.95
C THR A 220 23.28 11.55 2.72
N THR A 221 24.27 12.33 2.30
CA THR A 221 25.55 12.47 3.01
C THR A 221 25.35 12.64 4.52
N GLU A 222 24.21 13.17 4.93
CA GLU A 222 23.68 13.25 6.30
C GLU A 222 23.54 11.91 7.05
N THR A 223 23.02 10.84 6.46
CA THR A 223 22.91 9.54 7.14
C THR A 223 24.27 8.84 7.26
N ALA A 224 25.11 8.99 6.24
CA ALA A 224 26.50 8.52 6.27
C ALA A 224 27.37 9.34 7.25
N GLU A 225 27.13 10.65 7.34
CA GLU A 225 27.81 11.57 8.25
C GLU A 225 27.34 11.37 9.69
N CYS A 226 26.04 11.18 9.93
CA CYS A 226 25.51 10.77 11.23
C CYS A 226 26.11 9.43 11.66
N ARG A 227 26.23 8.45 10.76
CA ARG A 227 26.89 7.16 11.05
C ARG A 227 28.37 7.35 11.40
N ARG A 228 29.10 8.14 10.61
CA ARG A 228 30.53 8.47 10.85
C ARG A 228 30.72 9.19 12.19
N ILE A 229 29.90 10.20 12.48
CA ILE A 229 29.95 10.96 13.74
C ILE A 229 29.66 10.03 14.92
N LEU A 230 28.70 9.11 14.78
CA LEU A 230 28.40 8.17 15.85
C LEU A 230 29.50 7.13 16.08
N GLU A 231 30.14 6.67 15.01
CA GLU A 231 31.31 5.79 15.08
C GLU A 231 32.51 6.50 15.73
N GLU A 232 32.76 7.76 15.38
CA GLU A 232 33.79 8.60 16.02
C GLU A 232 33.47 8.87 17.50
N MET A 233 32.22 9.17 17.83
CA MET A 233 31.79 9.34 19.22
C MET A 233 31.90 8.04 20.02
N THR A 234 31.55 6.89 19.43
CA THR A 234 31.68 5.59 20.09
C THR A 234 33.16 5.27 20.36
N ALA A 235 34.03 5.50 19.38
CA ALA A 235 35.47 5.28 19.53
C ALA A 235 36.11 6.20 20.60
N LEU A 236 35.67 7.46 20.69
CA LEU A 236 36.13 8.37 21.74
C LEU A 236 35.69 7.92 23.14
N PHE A 237 34.49 7.35 23.27
CA PHE A 237 33.98 6.82 24.53
C PHE A 237 34.60 5.48 24.94
N GLU A 238 35.10 4.67 24.00
CA GLU A 238 35.85 3.45 24.31
C GLU A 238 37.25 3.72 24.88
N MET A 239 37.77 4.95 24.73
CA MET A 239 39.08 5.35 25.26
C MET A 239 39.02 5.98 26.66
N ASP A 240 37.82 6.20 27.22
CA ASP A 240 37.62 6.85 28.51
C ASP A 240 36.93 5.88 29.49
N ASP A 241 37.73 5.12 30.26
CA ASP A 241 37.27 4.08 31.21
C ASP A 241 36.28 4.63 32.27
N GLU A 242 36.32 5.94 32.55
CA GLU A 242 35.40 6.60 33.49
C GLU A 242 33.99 6.79 32.90
N ALA A 243 33.85 6.95 31.58
CA ALA A 243 32.57 7.21 30.91
C ALA A 243 31.70 5.95 30.73
N GLN A 244 32.25 4.76 31.00
CA GLN A 244 31.54 3.48 30.89
C GLN A 244 30.80 3.08 32.18
N GLN A 245 30.88 3.87 33.25
CA GLN A 245 30.17 3.56 34.49
C GLN A 245 28.64 3.70 34.31
N PRO A 246 27.87 2.63 34.56
CA PRO A 246 26.41 2.67 34.48
C PRO A 246 25.85 3.73 35.44
N GLY A 247 25.03 4.65 34.91
CA GLY A 247 24.36 5.69 35.71
C GLY A 247 24.87 7.10 35.49
N THR A 248 25.85 7.31 34.63
CA THR A 248 26.21 8.65 34.15
C THR A 248 25.28 9.10 33.01
N ASP A 249 25.03 10.41 32.92
CA ASP A 249 24.18 10.99 31.88
C ASP A 249 24.73 10.71 30.47
N SER A 250 26.06 10.72 30.34
CA SER A 250 26.77 10.45 29.07
C SER A 250 26.55 9.02 28.56
N TYR A 251 26.58 8.01 29.44
CA TYR A 251 26.29 6.62 29.08
C TYR A 251 24.83 6.47 28.60
N THR A 252 23.90 7.18 29.24
CA THR A 252 22.47 7.12 28.90
C THR A 252 22.18 7.71 27.52
N VAL A 253 22.77 8.87 27.20
CA VAL A 253 22.58 9.52 25.90
C VAL A 253 23.15 8.68 24.76
N LEU A 254 24.34 8.08 24.94
CA LEU A 254 24.94 7.21 23.94
C LEU A 254 24.14 5.95 23.70
N LYS A 255 23.66 5.33 24.77
CA LYS A 255 22.85 4.12 24.66
C LYS A 255 21.52 4.38 23.97
N GLN A 256 20.86 5.50 24.27
CA GLN A 256 19.64 5.93 23.57
C GLN A 256 19.89 6.18 22.08
N ALA A 257 21.00 6.82 21.71
CA ALA A 257 21.35 7.05 20.32
C ALA A 257 21.65 5.74 19.56
N GLN A 258 22.36 4.80 20.21
CA GLN A 258 22.63 3.48 19.64
C GLN A 258 21.35 2.65 19.48
N ASP A 259 20.45 2.68 20.47
CA ASP A 259 19.17 1.97 20.43
C ASP A 259 18.24 2.55 19.35
N PHE A 260 18.19 3.88 19.19
CA PHE A 260 17.43 4.55 18.13
C PHE A 260 17.89 4.15 16.71
N LEU A 261 19.20 3.99 16.50
CA LEU A 261 19.72 3.54 15.21
C LEU A 261 19.46 2.05 14.94
N ARG A 262 19.37 1.24 16.01
CA ARG A 262 19.05 -0.19 15.90
C ARG A 262 17.56 -0.46 15.71
N SER A 263 16.68 0.40 16.22
CA SER A 263 15.22 0.23 16.08
C SER A 263 14.74 0.46 14.64
N GLY A 264 15.56 1.09 13.78
CA GLY A 264 15.19 1.38 12.40
C GLY A 264 14.14 2.50 12.27
N GLU A 265 13.77 3.15 13.37
CA GLU A 265 12.81 4.29 13.39
C GLU A 265 13.41 5.58 12.80
N GLY A 266 14.71 5.60 12.49
CA GLY A 266 15.40 6.67 11.77
C GLY A 266 15.58 6.44 10.27
N ARG A 267 14.88 5.47 9.65
CA ARG A 267 14.89 5.22 8.19
C ARG A 267 13.60 5.69 7.52
#